data_AF-F9PAH0-F1
#
_entry.id   AF-F9PAH0-F1
#
_cell.length_a   1.000
_cell.length_b   1.000
_cell.length_c   1.000
_cell.angle_alpha   90.00
_cell.angle_beta   90.00
_cell.angle_gamma   90.00
#
_symmetry.space_group_name_H-M   'P 1'
#
loop_
_entity.id
_entity.type
_entity.pdbx_description
1 polymer ?
#
loop_
_entity_poly.entity_id
_entity_poly.type
_entity_poly.pdbx_seq_one_letter_code
_entity_poly.pdbx_strand_id
1 'polypeptide(L)'
;MQLYPTVAMKDNVKKVADNQKLSNFDKQYIRLISRLNNREYALFSSLFSEHNENYEKLVQPQVNRLPDKFSYSDLEKFATRDAQRNTTNNDLGIDNKFYKHRLRKRIKKLKGTQKRFSYTKSPEYNDLQLVLNQFAKSKTNPIFVIPPVNAKWTAYTGLSQEKYQQAVKKFVINWKVKDSRILLTFQTMAENLTLCRIRFIWDGLVG
;
A
#
# COMPACT_ATOMS: atom_id res chain seq x y z
N MET A 1 7.48 -11.58 -23.38
CA MET A 1 6.51 -11.56 -22.25
C MET A 1 5.54 -12.71 -22.46
N GLN A 2 5.33 -13.58 -21.48
CA GLN A 2 4.33 -14.63 -21.60
C GLN A 2 2.95 -13.99 -21.38
N LEU A 3 2.18 -13.83 -22.46
CA LEU A 3 0.83 -13.26 -22.39
C LEU A 3 -0.10 -14.27 -21.72
N TYR A 4 -0.77 -13.87 -20.63
CA TYR A 4 -1.75 -14.71 -19.96
C TYR A 4 -2.90 -15.09 -20.92
N PRO A 5 -3.36 -16.35 -20.93
CA PRO A 5 -4.33 -16.84 -21.91
C PRO A 5 -5.72 -16.21 -21.79
N THR A 6 -6.03 -15.53 -20.68
CA THR A 6 -7.35 -14.96 -20.35
C THR A 6 -7.46 -13.45 -20.56
N VAL A 7 -6.49 -12.81 -21.23
CA VAL A 7 -6.49 -11.36 -21.42
C VAL A 7 -7.52 -10.97 -22.49
N ALA A 8 -8.56 -10.23 -22.10
CA ALA A 8 -9.48 -9.59 -23.04
C ALA A 8 -8.69 -8.66 -23.99
N MET A 9 -9.08 -8.61 -25.27
CA MET A 9 -8.38 -7.84 -26.31
C MET A 9 -6.90 -8.24 -26.49
N LYS A 10 -6.58 -9.54 -26.31
CA LYS A 10 -5.22 -10.12 -26.37
C LYS A 10 -4.39 -9.65 -27.57
N ASP A 11 -4.97 -9.61 -28.76
CA ASP A 11 -4.25 -9.22 -29.98
C ASP A 11 -3.84 -7.74 -29.96
N ASN A 12 -4.71 -6.87 -29.44
CA ASN A 12 -4.39 -5.45 -29.26
C ASN A 12 -3.27 -5.27 -28.24
N VAL A 13 -3.32 -6.00 -27.11
CA VAL A 13 -2.29 -5.97 -26.08
C VAL A 13 -0.95 -6.48 -26.62
N LYS A 14 -0.97 -7.56 -27.42
CA LYS A 14 0.23 -8.10 -28.08
C LYS A 14 0.87 -7.07 -29.03
N LYS A 15 0.08 -6.44 -29.89
CA LYS A 15 0.57 -5.37 -30.78
C LYS A 15 1.27 -4.26 -30.00
N VAL A 16 0.66 -3.78 -28.90
CA VAL A 16 1.27 -2.75 -28.05
C VAL A 16 2.58 -3.24 -27.40
N ALA A 17 2.61 -4.47 -26.88
CA ALA A 17 3.80 -5.05 -26.27
C ALA A 17 4.95 -5.23 -27.27
N ASP A 18 4.63 -5.55 -28.53
CA ASP A 18 5.58 -5.70 -29.64
C ASP A 18 5.94 -4.35 -30.30
N ASN A 19 5.57 -3.21 -29.70
CA ASN A 19 5.75 -1.84 -30.24
C ASN A 19 5.10 -1.60 -31.61
N GLN A 20 4.08 -2.37 -31.97
CA GLN A 20 3.34 -2.23 -33.21
C GLN A 20 2.21 -1.20 -33.06
N LYS A 21 1.99 -0.41 -34.11
CA LYS A 21 0.89 0.56 -34.14
C LYS A 21 -0.45 -0.17 -34.26
N LEU A 22 -1.44 0.26 -33.46
CA LEU A 22 -2.82 -0.19 -33.62
C LEU A 22 -3.42 0.35 -34.92
N SER A 23 -4.12 -0.53 -35.65
CA SER A 23 -4.86 -0.15 -36.86
C SER A 23 -6.04 0.78 -36.54
N ASN A 24 -6.64 1.38 -37.56
CA ASN A 24 -7.84 2.20 -37.37
C ASN A 24 -9.01 1.36 -36.85
N PHE A 25 -9.15 0.11 -37.32
CA PHE A 25 -10.18 -0.81 -36.83
C PHE A 25 -9.97 -1.13 -35.34
N ASP A 26 -8.74 -1.46 -34.93
CA ASP A 26 -8.38 -1.68 -33.52
C ASP A 26 -8.81 -0.49 -32.65
N LYS A 27 -8.50 0.72 -33.09
CA LYS A 27 -8.85 1.96 -32.36
C LYS A 27 -10.36 2.18 -32.26
N GLN A 28 -11.13 1.92 -33.33
CA GLN A 28 -12.58 2.09 -33.28
C GLN A 28 -13.24 1.05 -32.38
N TYR A 29 -12.78 -0.20 -32.42
CA TYR A 29 -13.23 -1.25 -31.52
C TYR A 29 -12.96 -0.90 -30.05
N ILE A 30 -11.72 -0.48 -29.73
CA ILE A 30 -11.34 -0.01 -28.38
C ILE A 30 -12.27 1.13 -27.91
N ARG A 31 -12.54 2.11 -28.78
CA ARG A 31 -13.42 3.24 -28.44
C ARG A 31 -14.85 2.80 -28.15
N LEU A 32 -15.38 1.85 -28.92
CA LEU A 32 -16.73 1.31 -28.70
C LEU A 32 -16.82 0.62 -27.33
N ILE A 33 -15.90 -0.30 -27.05
CA ILE A 33 -15.87 -1.03 -25.77
C ILE A 33 -15.67 -0.06 -24.59
N SER A 34 -14.77 0.92 -24.73
CA SER A 34 -14.57 1.93 -23.68
C SER A 34 -15.84 2.73 -23.39
N ARG A 35 -16.61 3.12 -24.41
CA ARG A 35 -17.89 3.82 -24.22
C ARG A 35 -18.93 2.95 -23.53
N LEU A 36 -19.02 1.67 -23.89
CA LEU A 36 -19.94 0.73 -23.26
C LEU A 36 -19.57 0.53 -21.79
N ASN A 37 -18.30 0.27 -21.49
CA ASN A 37 -17.82 0.09 -20.12
C ASN A 37 -18.07 1.33 -19.26
N ASN A 38 -17.86 2.54 -19.80
CA ASN A 38 -18.13 3.78 -19.07
C ASN A 38 -19.63 4.00 -18.80
N ARG A 39 -20.50 3.62 -19.74
CA ARG A 39 -21.96 3.69 -19.55
C ARG A 39 -22.44 2.65 -18.55
N GLU A 40 -21.95 1.43 -18.64
CA GLU A 40 -22.22 0.37 -17.67
C GLU A 40 -21.81 0.82 -16.26
N TYR A 41 -20.59 1.34 -16.11
CA TYR A 41 -20.14 1.89 -14.84
C TYR A 41 -21.04 3.03 -14.34
N ALA A 42 -21.42 3.99 -15.20
CA ALA A 42 -22.30 5.09 -14.80
C ALA A 42 -23.70 4.62 -14.37
N LEU A 43 -24.24 3.56 -15.00
CA LEU A 43 -25.56 3.01 -14.68
C LEU A 43 -25.56 2.15 -13.41
N PHE A 44 -24.54 1.33 -13.21
CA PHE A 44 -24.53 0.33 -12.13
C PHE A 44 -23.71 0.74 -10.91
N SER A 45 -22.84 1.76 -11.00
CA SER A 45 -21.99 2.15 -9.86
C SER A 45 -22.79 2.64 -8.65
N SER A 46 -23.88 3.40 -8.86
CA SER A 46 -24.75 3.90 -7.79
C SER A 46 -25.42 2.77 -7.02
N LEU A 47 -25.91 1.74 -7.72
CA LEU A 47 -26.57 0.57 -7.12
C LEU A 47 -25.69 -0.13 -6.07
N PHE A 48 -24.38 -0.17 -6.29
CA PHE A 48 -23.42 -0.81 -5.39
C PHE A 48 -22.71 0.15 -4.42
N SER A 49 -22.74 1.46 -4.67
CA SER A 49 -22.02 2.45 -3.87
C SER A 49 -22.88 3.09 -2.78
N GLU A 50 -24.19 3.27 -3.01
CA GLU A 50 -25.05 4.11 -2.16
C GLU A 50 -25.51 3.44 -0.86
N HIS A 51 -25.48 2.10 -0.77
CA HIS A 51 -25.96 1.37 0.41
C HIS A 51 -24.83 0.85 1.33
N ASN A 52 -23.73 1.59 1.43
CA ASN A 52 -22.62 1.18 2.30
C ASN A 52 -22.62 1.96 3.63
N GLU A 53 -22.97 1.27 4.71
CA GLU A 53 -22.92 1.79 6.09
C GLU A 53 -21.47 1.87 6.63
N ASN A 54 -20.45 1.88 5.76
CA ASN A 54 -19.05 1.81 6.17
C ASN A 54 -18.61 3.06 6.92
N TYR A 55 -19.13 4.24 6.56
CA TYR A 55 -18.83 5.47 7.30
C TYR A 55 -19.29 5.34 8.75
N GLU A 56 -20.57 5.00 8.96
CA GLU A 56 -21.16 4.86 10.30
C GLU A 56 -20.55 3.70 11.10
N LYS A 57 -20.12 2.62 10.45
CA LYS A 57 -19.55 1.45 11.13
C LYS A 57 -18.05 1.54 11.38
N LEU A 58 -17.29 2.20 10.50
CA LEU A 58 -15.83 2.17 10.53
C LEU A 58 -15.19 3.53 10.88
N VAL A 59 -15.84 4.64 10.51
CA VAL A 59 -15.29 5.99 10.70
C VAL A 59 -15.89 6.66 11.93
N GLN A 60 -17.22 6.78 12.00
CA GLN A 60 -17.90 7.49 13.09
C GLN A 60 -17.51 7.01 14.50
N PRO A 61 -17.40 5.69 14.76
CA PRO A 61 -17.00 5.22 16.09
C PRO A 61 -15.56 5.55 16.44
N GLN A 62 -14.68 5.77 15.47
CA GLN A 62 -13.30 6.17 15.72
C GLN A 62 -13.20 7.68 15.97
N VAL A 63 -13.96 8.49 15.22
CA VAL A 63 -14.03 9.94 15.43
C VAL A 63 -14.47 10.26 16.86
N ASN A 64 -15.48 9.57 17.37
CA ASN A 64 -15.99 9.76 18.74
C ASN A 64 -14.97 9.42 19.85
N ARG A 65 -13.84 8.78 19.51
CA ARG A 65 -12.79 8.42 20.48
C ARG A 65 -11.65 9.43 20.51
N LEU A 66 -11.57 10.31 19.50
CA LEU A 66 -10.50 11.29 19.38
C LEU A 66 -10.72 12.48 20.33
N PRO A 67 -9.65 13.21 20.71
CA PRO A 67 -9.79 14.47 21.43
C PRO A 67 -10.59 15.50 20.61
N ASP A 68 -11.46 16.26 21.28
CA ASP A 68 -12.28 17.30 20.63
C ASP A 68 -11.45 18.42 19.98
N LYS A 69 -10.25 18.68 20.52
CA LYS A 69 -9.31 19.67 20.00
C LYS A 69 -8.13 18.97 19.35
N PHE A 70 -7.80 19.37 18.13
CA PHE A 70 -6.65 18.85 17.40
C PHE A 70 -5.34 19.25 18.11
N SER A 71 -4.52 18.24 18.41
CA SER A 71 -3.19 18.39 19.00
C SER A 71 -2.39 17.13 18.71
N TYR A 72 -1.21 17.30 18.09
CA TYR A 72 -0.33 16.16 17.78
C TYR A 72 0.05 15.38 19.04
N SER A 73 0.34 16.07 20.14
CA SER A 73 0.69 15.42 21.42
C SER A 73 -0.48 14.62 21.99
N ASP A 74 -1.71 15.12 21.90
CA ASP A 74 -2.87 14.42 22.44
C ASP A 74 -3.29 13.24 21.57
N LEU A 75 -3.15 13.37 20.24
CA LEU A 75 -3.33 12.27 19.29
C LEU A 75 -2.30 11.17 19.50
N GLU A 76 -1.03 11.53 19.71
CA GLU A 76 0.05 10.57 20.00
C GLU A 76 -0.20 9.82 21.31
N LYS A 77 -0.58 10.53 22.39
CA LYS A 77 -0.95 9.91 23.67
C LYS A 77 -2.18 9.02 23.54
N PHE A 78 -3.16 9.40 22.72
CA PHE A 78 -4.32 8.57 22.44
C PHE A 78 -3.91 7.29 21.70
N ALA A 79 -3.18 7.42 20.60
CA ALA A 79 -2.80 6.32 19.74
C ALA A 79 -1.86 5.33 20.45
N THR A 80 -0.91 5.82 21.24
CA THR A 80 -0.06 5.03 22.15
C THR A 80 -0.91 4.16 23.10
N ARG A 81 -1.89 4.78 23.80
CA ARG A 81 -2.76 4.05 24.73
C ARG A 81 -3.64 3.03 23.99
N ASP A 82 -4.15 3.38 22.82
CA ASP A 82 -4.99 2.47 22.05
C ASP A 82 -4.19 1.27 21.51
N ALA A 83 -2.97 1.51 21.03
CA ALA A 83 -2.06 0.45 20.61
C ALA A 83 -1.73 -0.49 21.78
N GLN A 84 -1.36 0.04 22.96
CA GLN A 84 -1.08 -0.78 24.15
C GLN A 84 -2.25 -1.70 24.53
N ARG A 85 -3.49 -1.20 24.47
CA ARG A 85 -4.70 -2.00 24.74
C ARG A 85 -4.93 -3.09 23.69
N ASN A 86 -4.58 -2.82 22.44
CA ASN A 86 -4.84 -3.71 21.31
C ASN A 86 -3.68 -4.64 20.95
N THR A 87 -2.52 -4.56 21.62
CA THR A 87 -1.34 -5.42 21.35
C THR A 87 -0.86 -6.18 22.59
N THR A 88 -1.79 -6.79 23.33
CA THR A 88 -1.52 -7.44 24.64
C THR A 88 -1.29 -8.94 24.56
N ASN A 89 -1.68 -9.61 23.48
CA ASN A 89 -1.67 -11.08 23.40
C ASN A 89 -0.43 -11.69 22.71
N ASN A 90 0.58 -10.87 22.44
CA ASN A 90 1.85 -11.27 21.83
C ASN A 90 2.96 -10.25 22.11
N ASP A 91 4.20 -10.73 22.15
CA ASP A 91 5.36 -9.89 22.46
C ASP A 91 5.88 -9.10 21.24
N LEU A 92 5.26 -9.27 20.07
CA LEU A 92 5.69 -8.67 18.80
C LEU A 92 5.07 -7.28 18.56
N GLY A 93 4.21 -6.79 19.44
CA GLY A 93 3.50 -5.52 19.27
C GLY A 93 2.54 -5.55 18.09
N ILE A 94 1.92 -6.70 17.82
CA ILE A 94 0.96 -6.90 16.72
C ILE A 94 -0.46 -6.86 17.29
N ASP A 95 -1.41 -6.30 16.54
CA ASP A 95 -2.84 -6.29 16.89
C ASP A 95 -3.32 -7.68 17.32
N ASN A 96 -4.06 -7.69 18.43
CA ASN A 96 -4.58 -8.87 19.09
C ASN A 96 -5.39 -9.75 18.13
N LYS A 97 -6.27 -9.14 17.32
CA LYS A 97 -7.13 -9.85 16.37
C LYS A 97 -6.29 -10.40 15.22
N PHE A 98 -5.41 -9.59 14.63
CA PHE A 98 -4.52 -10.02 13.56
C PHE A 98 -3.63 -11.19 14.00
N TYR A 99 -2.99 -11.09 15.17
CA TYR A 99 -2.15 -12.16 15.69
C TYR A 99 -2.94 -13.45 15.88
N LYS A 100 -4.08 -13.39 16.59
CA LYS A 100 -4.94 -14.55 16.88
C LYS A 100 -5.40 -15.29 15.62
N HIS A 101 -5.84 -14.55 14.60
CA HIS A 101 -6.46 -15.14 13.41
C HIS A 101 -5.49 -15.43 12.27
N ARG A 102 -4.41 -14.65 12.12
CA ARG A 102 -3.52 -14.73 10.95
C ARG A 102 -2.13 -15.24 11.27
N LEU A 103 -1.66 -15.19 12.51
CA LEU A 103 -0.28 -15.54 12.86
C LEU A 103 -0.16 -16.71 13.83
N ARG A 104 -0.98 -16.77 14.87
CA ARG A 104 -0.86 -17.70 16.00
C ARG A 104 -0.60 -19.16 15.57
N LYS A 105 -1.37 -19.67 14.62
CA LYS A 105 -1.26 -21.08 14.14
C LYS A 105 0.04 -21.38 13.37
N ARG A 106 0.71 -20.36 12.82
CA ARG A 106 1.90 -20.52 11.97
C ARG A 106 3.13 -19.78 12.47
N ILE A 107 3.06 -19.10 13.62
CA ILE A 107 4.11 -18.20 14.10
C ILE A 107 5.47 -18.90 14.16
N LYS A 108 5.51 -20.12 14.71
CA LYS A 108 6.72 -20.96 14.78
C LYS A 108 7.36 -21.20 13.40
N LYS A 109 6.56 -21.38 12.34
CA LYS A 109 7.04 -21.59 10.97
C LYS A 109 7.60 -20.32 10.33
N LEU A 110 7.28 -19.14 10.85
CA LEU A 110 7.69 -17.86 10.28
C LEU A 110 9.05 -17.38 10.81
N LYS A 111 9.55 -17.96 11.90
CA LYS A 111 10.85 -17.62 12.48
C LYS A 111 11.96 -17.82 11.45
N GLY A 112 12.74 -16.78 11.18
CA GLY A 112 13.87 -16.83 10.24
C GLY A 112 13.53 -16.98 8.74
N THR A 113 12.25 -16.98 8.36
CA THR A 113 11.83 -17.20 6.95
C THR A 113 12.28 -16.09 5.99
N GLN A 114 12.58 -14.89 6.50
CA GLN A 114 12.94 -13.72 5.71
C GLN A 114 14.44 -13.44 5.66
N LYS A 115 15.30 -14.32 6.21
CA LYS A 115 16.78 -14.17 6.21
C LYS A 115 17.39 -13.91 4.84
N ARG A 116 16.85 -14.55 3.81
CA ARG A 116 17.33 -14.42 2.41
C ARG A 116 16.49 -13.45 1.57
N PHE A 117 15.47 -12.83 2.16
CA PHE A 117 14.57 -11.93 1.44
C PHE A 117 15.29 -10.63 1.06
N SER A 118 14.96 -10.07 -0.11
CA SER A 118 15.50 -8.79 -0.58
C SER A 118 14.47 -8.07 -1.44
N TYR A 119 14.34 -6.76 -1.23
CA TYR A 119 13.48 -5.89 -2.05
C TYR A 119 14.27 -5.11 -3.12
N THR A 120 15.58 -5.33 -3.23
CA THR A 120 16.46 -4.54 -4.13
C THR A 120 16.28 -4.91 -5.61
N LYS A 121 15.74 -6.10 -5.89
CA LYS A 121 15.42 -6.61 -7.23
C LYS A 121 13.94 -6.99 -7.27
N SER A 122 13.15 -6.29 -8.08
CA SER A 122 11.71 -6.54 -8.24
C SER A 122 11.23 -6.00 -9.60
N PRO A 123 10.30 -6.67 -10.30
CA PRO A 123 9.63 -6.09 -11.47
C PRO A 123 8.82 -4.83 -11.10
N GLU A 124 8.39 -4.70 -9.84
CA GLU A 124 7.60 -3.56 -9.34
C GLU A 124 8.30 -2.20 -9.51
N TYR A 125 9.63 -2.15 -9.68
CA TYR A 125 10.32 -0.91 -10.01
C TYR A 125 9.93 -0.38 -11.40
N ASN A 126 9.68 -1.28 -12.36
CA ASN A 126 9.24 -0.91 -13.70
C ASN A 126 7.76 -0.50 -13.69
N ASP A 127 6.93 -1.21 -12.91
CA ASP A 127 5.51 -0.87 -12.76
C ASP A 127 5.33 0.50 -12.10
N LEU A 128 6.13 0.80 -11.07
CA LEU A 128 6.19 2.12 -10.48
C LEU A 128 6.62 3.19 -11.48
N GLN A 129 7.53 2.89 -12.41
CA GLN A 129 7.91 3.84 -13.46
C GLN A 129 6.73 4.20 -14.37
N LEU A 130 5.81 3.27 -14.63
CA LEU A 130 4.58 3.56 -15.38
C LEU A 130 3.70 4.56 -14.64
N VAL A 131 3.53 4.40 -13.32
CA VAL A 131 2.79 5.35 -12.47
C VAL A 131 3.45 6.74 -12.47
N LEU A 132 4.77 6.80 -12.29
CA LEU A 132 5.53 8.06 -12.33
C LEU A 132 5.40 8.77 -13.69
N ASN A 133 5.46 8.01 -14.78
CA ASN A 133 5.26 8.54 -16.13
C ASN A 133 3.85 9.11 -16.30
N GLN A 134 2.84 8.47 -15.70
CA GLN A 134 1.48 8.98 -15.74
C GLN A 134 1.33 10.27 -14.94
N PHE A 135 1.89 10.37 -13.73
CA PHE A 135 1.88 11.60 -12.95
C PHE A 135 2.56 12.77 -13.66
N ALA A 136 3.69 12.52 -14.33
CA ALA A 136 4.37 13.53 -15.13
C ALA A 136 3.48 14.02 -16.30
N LYS A 137 2.81 13.10 -17.01
CA LYS A 137 1.89 13.44 -18.10
C LYS A 137 0.68 14.23 -17.62
N SER A 138 0.13 13.88 -16.45
CA SER A 138 -1.02 14.58 -15.86
C SER A 138 -0.64 15.82 -15.03
N LYS A 139 0.65 16.16 -14.94
CA LYS A 139 1.17 17.26 -14.09
C LYS A 139 0.72 17.16 -12.63
N THR A 140 0.62 15.93 -12.12
CA THR A 140 0.22 15.65 -10.74
C THR A 140 1.42 15.82 -9.81
N ASN A 141 1.22 16.40 -8.62
CA ASN A 141 2.24 16.54 -7.57
C ASN A 141 1.96 15.55 -6.42
N PRO A 142 2.36 14.27 -6.55
CA PRO A 142 2.09 13.26 -5.54
C PRO A 142 2.97 13.44 -4.29
N ILE A 143 2.46 12.95 -3.16
CA ILE A 143 3.25 12.71 -1.95
C ILE A 143 3.46 11.20 -1.84
N PHE A 144 4.71 10.77 -1.80
CA PHE A 144 5.05 9.37 -1.58
C PHE A 144 5.32 9.08 -0.11
N VAL A 145 4.74 7.99 0.41
CA VAL A 145 4.90 7.51 1.78
C VAL A 145 5.53 6.11 1.75
N ILE A 146 6.64 5.93 2.47
CA ILE A 146 7.32 4.63 2.60
C ILE A 146 7.18 4.13 4.05
N PRO A 147 6.22 3.23 4.33
CA PRO A 147 5.99 2.75 5.69
C PRO A 147 7.13 1.82 6.16
N PRO A 148 7.59 1.93 7.42
CA PRO A 148 8.56 0.99 7.98
C PRO A 148 7.96 -0.41 8.19
N VAL A 149 8.82 -1.39 8.50
CA VAL A 149 8.40 -2.71 8.96
C VAL A 149 8.61 -2.80 10.47
N ASN A 150 7.68 -3.44 11.19
CA ASN A 150 7.75 -3.59 12.65
C ASN A 150 9.08 -4.26 13.06
N ALA A 151 9.86 -3.58 13.92
CA ALA A 151 11.21 -4.00 14.29
C ALA A 151 11.25 -5.35 15.01
N LYS A 152 10.27 -5.65 15.86
CA LYS A 152 10.17 -6.97 16.51
C LYS A 152 9.84 -8.06 15.49
N TRP A 153 9.02 -7.74 14.49
CA TRP A 153 8.73 -8.66 13.40
C TRP A 153 9.93 -8.91 12.49
N THR A 154 10.69 -7.88 12.14
CA THR A 154 11.92 -8.03 11.31
C THR A 154 12.94 -8.89 12.04
N ALA A 155 13.16 -8.65 13.33
CA ALA A 155 14.02 -9.48 14.17
C ALA A 155 13.54 -10.94 14.23
N TYR A 156 12.24 -11.18 14.43
CA TYR A 156 11.68 -12.54 14.50
C TYR A 156 11.82 -13.33 13.20
N THR A 157 11.53 -12.67 12.07
CA THR A 157 11.57 -13.30 10.74
C THR A 157 12.95 -13.29 10.10
N GLY A 158 13.89 -12.49 10.62
CA GLY A 158 15.24 -12.34 10.11
C GLY A 158 15.34 -11.42 8.88
N LEU A 159 14.38 -10.52 8.66
CA LEU A 159 14.46 -9.57 7.55
C LEU A 159 15.63 -8.60 7.76
N SER A 160 16.54 -8.52 6.78
CA SER A 160 17.69 -7.61 6.85
C SER A 160 17.24 -6.16 6.74
N GLN A 161 17.44 -5.39 7.83
CA GLN A 161 17.18 -3.95 7.85
C GLN A 161 18.05 -3.22 6.83
N GLU A 162 19.31 -3.63 6.68
CA GLU A 162 20.22 -3.06 5.68
C GLU A 162 19.66 -3.22 4.26
N LYS A 163 19.25 -4.42 3.85
CA LYS A 163 18.66 -4.67 2.53
C LYS A 163 17.35 -3.90 2.34
N TYR A 164 16.56 -3.75 3.41
CA TYR A 164 15.36 -2.92 3.37
C TYR A 164 15.71 -1.45 3.11
N GLN A 165 16.69 -0.89 3.82
CA GLN A 165 17.14 0.50 3.61
C GLN A 165 17.77 0.71 2.23
N GLN A 166 18.50 -0.28 1.69
CA GLN A 166 18.99 -0.23 0.31
C GLN A 166 17.85 -0.13 -0.70
N ALA A 167 16.74 -0.85 -0.49
CA ALA A 167 15.56 -0.76 -1.35
C ALA A 167 14.88 0.61 -1.22
N VAL A 168 14.71 1.14 0.01
CA VAL A 168 14.19 2.49 0.26
C VAL A 168 15.02 3.54 -0.49
N LYS A 169 16.35 3.48 -0.36
CA LYS A 169 17.26 4.39 -1.08
C LYS A 169 17.06 4.33 -2.60
N LYS A 170 16.87 3.13 -3.15
CA LYS A 170 16.61 2.95 -4.58
C LYS A 170 15.29 3.59 -5.02
N PHE A 171 14.21 3.44 -4.24
CA PHE A 171 12.94 4.14 -4.50
C PHE A 171 13.12 5.66 -4.47
N VAL A 172 13.77 6.19 -3.43
CA VAL A 172 14.02 7.63 -3.26
C VAL A 172 14.82 8.22 -4.42
N ILE A 173 15.88 7.53 -4.88
CA ILE A 173 16.68 7.96 -6.03
C ILE A 173 15.81 8.08 -7.28
N ASN A 174 15.02 7.04 -7.58
CA ASN A 174 14.13 7.06 -8.75
C ASN A 174 13.11 8.21 -8.70
N TRP A 175 12.63 8.58 -7.51
CA TRP A 175 11.66 9.66 -7.33
C TRP A 175 12.27 11.05 -7.42
N LYS A 176 13.48 11.26 -6.89
CA LYS A 176 14.18 12.56 -7.01
C LYS A 176 14.46 12.94 -8.47
N VAL A 177 14.73 11.95 -9.32
CA VAL A 177 14.89 12.15 -10.77
C VAL A 177 13.61 12.67 -11.44
N LYS A 178 12.43 12.54 -10.79
CA LYS A 178 11.13 12.97 -11.30
C LYS A 178 10.50 14.14 -10.51
N ASP A 179 11.31 14.87 -9.73
CA ASP A 179 10.91 16.08 -9.00
C ASP A 179 9.65 15.93 -8.13
N SER A 180 9.50 14.77 -7.49
CA SER A 180 8.37 14.48 -6.61
C SER A 180 8.71 14.72 -5.14
N ARG A 181 7.74 15.18 -4.34
CA ARG A 181 7.88 15.34 -2.89
C ARG A 181 7.83 13.99 -2.20
N ILE A 182 8.81 13.72 -1.34
CA ILE A 182 8.93 12.45 -0.62
C ILE A 182 8.75 12.73 0.86
N LEU A 183 7.69 12.18 1.45
CA LEU A 183 7.58 12.06 2.90
C LEU A 183 8.12 10.68 3.29
N LEU A 184 9.37 10.66 3.69
CA LEU A 184 9.89 9.52 4.44
C LEU A 184 9.23 9.58 5.82
N THR A 185 8.33 8.64 6.12
CA THR A 185 8.00 8.37 7.52
C THR A 185 9.27 7.82 8.14
N PHE A 186 10.07 8.73 8.71
CA PHE A 186 11.39 8.42 9.24
C PHE A 186 11.28 7.40 10.37
N GLN A 187 12.34 6.60 10.45
CA GLN A 187 12.57 5.49 11.35
C GLN A 187 12.53 5.86 12.86
N THR A 188 12.27 7.13 13.20
CA THR A 188 12.18 7.65 14.55
C THR A 188 10.93 7.20 15.31
N MET A 189 9.92 6.64 14.63
CA MET A 189 8.81 6.01 15.34
C MET A 189 9.07 4.51 15.59
N ALA A 190 10.25 4.21 16.13
CA ALA A 190 10.67 2.86 16.52
C ALA A 190 10.26 2.50 17.96
N GLU A 191 9.36 3.28 18.58
CA GLU A 191 8.82 2.99 19.91
C GLU A 191 7.56 2.14 19.80
N ASN A 192 7.76 0.82 19.80
CA ASN A 192 6.86 -0.28 20.17
C ASN A 192 5.38 -0.37 19.71
N LEU A 193 4.75 0.66 19.13
CA LEU A 193 3.29 0.78 19.00
C LEU A 193 2.82 1.35 17.65
N THR A 194 3.75 1.77 16.80
CA THR A 194 3.50 2.49 15.54
C THR A 194 2.82 1.68 14.44
N LEU A 195 2.87 0.36 14.52
CA LEU A 195 2.35 -0.53 13.49
C LEU A 195 1.51 -1.62 14.17
N CYS A 196 0.18 -1.51 14.19
CA CYS A 196 -0.61 -2.61 14.76
C CYS A 196 -0.71 -3.83 13.83
N ARG A 197 -0.01 -3.87 12.70
CA ARG A 197 0.22 -5.11 11.94
C ARG A 197 1.69 -5.20 11.51
N ILE A 198 1.98 -6.13 10.61
CA ILE A 198 3.34 -6.34 10.10
C ILE A 198 3.84 -5.13 9.27
N ARG A 199 2.95 -4.42 8.55
CA ARG A 199 3.27 -3.32 7.63
C ARG A 199 2.23 -2.19 7.60
N PHE A 200 1.28 -2.16 8.54
CA PHE A 200 0.21 -1.14 8.57
C PHE A 200 0.37 -0.26 9.81
N ILE A 201 0.26 1.05 9.60
CA ILE A 201 0.58 2.14 10.53
C ILE A 201 -0.59 2.48 11.43
N TRP A 202 -0.28 2.80 12.69
CA TRP A 202 -1.17 3.40 13.68
C TRP A 202 -0.74 4.83 14.04
N ASP A 203 0.46 5.03 14.61
CA ASP A 203 0.89 6.39 15.01
C ASP A 203 1.50 7.22 13.85
N GLY A 204 2.01 6.57 12.80
CA GLY A 204 2.66 7.27 11.68
C GLY A 204 1.74 7.97 10.68
N LEU A 205 0.45 8.09 10.99
CA LEU A 205 -0.49 8.98 10.31
C LEU A 205 -0.62 10.34 11.02
N VAL A 206 -0.03 10.47 12.22
CA VAL A 206 -0.09 11.65 13.09
C VAL A 206 1.16 12.53 12.90
N GLY A 207 2.00 12.30 11.88
CA GLY A 207 3.26 13.03 11.66
C GLY A 207 3.42 13.57 10.25
#